data_AF-A0A2A3DCM6-F1
#
_entry.id   AF-A0A2A3DCM6-F1
#
_cell.length_a   1.000
_cell.length_b   1.000
_cell.length_c   1.000
_cell.angle_alpha   90.00
_cell.angle_beta   90.00
_cell.angle_gamma   90.00
#
_symmetry.space_group_name_H-M   'P 1'
#
loop_
_entity.id
_entity.type
_entity.pdbx_description
1 polymer ?
#
loop_
_entity_poly.entity_id
_entity_poly.type
_entity_poly.pdbx_seq_one_letter_code
_entity_poly.pdbx_strand_id
1 'polypeptide(L)'
;MAMVGYVLKRVLMVLAGYLVAVLVGLVALVAIYVVLSSLPNAPSYFELMQFTPVAVLVVPPLGMFVYFLTIVVTGMQTLVFALIAEFFSLRSFWLHVLFGGVAAAAGFMLLWPDAPDDPERWADLGIIVAAGLVAGFVYWLIAGRDAGFRRPLIERLG
;
A
#
# COMPACT_ATOMS: atom_id res chain seq x y z
N MET A 1 -32.56 -4.37 1.97
CA MET A 1 -31.89 -5.28 1.01
C MET A 1 -30.92 -4.56 0.07
N ALA A 2 -31.37 -3.59 -0.75
CA ALA A 2 -30.49 -2.89 -1.71
C ALA A 2 -29.29 -2.14 -1.07
N MET A 3 -29.51 -1.43 0.05
CA MET A 3 -28.43 -0.74 0.78
C MET A 3 -27.40 -1.71 1.39
N VAL A 4 -27.86 -2.80 1.98
CA VAL A 4 -26.98 -3.83 2.59
C VAL A 4 -26.09 -4.47 1.52
N GLY A 5 -26.67 -4.82 0.36
CA GLY A 5 -25.90 -5.38 -0.76
C GLY A 5 -24.86 -4.40 -1.31
N TYR A 6 -25.20 -3.11 -1.40
CA TYR A 6 -24.26 -2.07 -1.81
C TYR A 6 -23.09 -1.92 -0.84
N VAL A 7 -23.37 -1.82 0.46
CA VAL A 7 -22.33 -1.68 1.49
C VAL A 7 -21.45 -2.92 1.53
N LEU A 8 -22.03 -4.13 1.47
CA LEU A 8 -21.26 -5.37 1.42
C LEU A 8 -20.33 -5.41 0.20
N LYS A 9 -20.84 -5.09 -0.99
CA LYS A 9 -20.02 -5.00 -2.21
C LYS A 9 -18.87 -4.03 -2.02
N ARG A 10 -19.13 -2.86 -1.42
CA ARG A 10 -18.10 -1.85 -1.18
C ARG A 10 -17.01 -2.34 -0.26
N VAL A 11 -17.38 -2.97 0.87
CA VAL A 11 -16.42 -3.56 1.82
C VAL A 11 -15.55 -4.62 1.12
N LEU A 12 -16.15 -5.51 0.32
CA LEU A 12 -15.39 -6.52 -0.42
C LEU A 12 -14.43 -5.89 -1.44
N MET A 13 -14.83 -4.83 -2.15
CA MET A 13 -13.93 -4.12 -3.07
C MET A 13 -12.78 -3.42 -2.34
N VAL A 14 -13.04 -2.82 -1.17
CA VAL A 14 -11.99 -2.21 -0.34
C VAL A 14 -11.00 -3.26 0.14
N LEU A 15 -11.47 -4.41 0.62
CA LEU A 15 -10.62 -5.51 1.07
C LEU A 15 -9.81 -6.11 -0.08
N ALA A 16 -10.46 -6.44 -1.21
CA ALA A 16 -9.77 -6.96 -2.38
C ALA A 16 -8.76 -5.96 -2.95
N GLY A 17 -9.15 -4.68 -3.03
CA GLY A 17 -8.28 -3.61 -3.47
C GLY A 17 -7.06 -3.43 -2.57
N TYR A 18 -7.23 -3.55 -1.26
CA TYR A 18 -6.12 -3.51 -0.30
C TYR A 18 -5.15 -4.68 -0.50
N LEU A 19 -5.65 -5.92 -0.56
CA LEU A 19 -4.82 -7.10 -0.75
C LEU A 19 -3.99 -7.02 -2.05
N VAL A 20 -4.64 -6.66 -3.16
CA VAL A 20 -3.97 -6.48 -4.45
C VAL A 20 -2.97 -5.32 -4.40
N ALA A 21 -3.33 -4.19 -3.78
CA ALA A 21 -2.44 -3.05 -3.63
C ALA A 21 -1.17 -3.39 -2.83
N VAL A 22 -1.30 -4.13 -1.72
CA VAL A 22 -0.13 -4.58 -0.93
C VAL A 22 0.76 -5.48 -1.78
N LEU A 23 0.18 -6.44 -2.51
CA LEU A 23 0.96 -7.34 -3.36
C LEU A 23 1.74 -6.56 -4.43
N VAL A 24 1.07 -5.65 -5.14
CA VAL A 24 1.74 -4.83 -6.16
C VAL A 24 2.76 -3.87 -5.53
N GLY A 25 2.48 -3.34 -4.34
CA GLY A 25 3.42 -2.54 -3.57
C GLY A 25 4.71 -3.30 -3.26
N LEU A 26 4.62 -4.56 -2.84
CA LEU A 26 5.80 -5.41 -2.61
C LEU A 26 6.56 -5.73 -3.89
N VAL A 27 5.86 -5.98 -5.00
CA VAL A 27 6.51 -6.14 -6.31
C VAL A 27 7.23 -4.85 -6.72
N ALA A 28 6.61 -3.69 -6.50
CA ALA A 28 7.22 -2.40 -6.77
C ALA A 28 8.44 -2.15 -5.88
N LEU A 29 8.39 -2.52 -4.60
CA LEU A 29 9.52 -2.45 -3.68
C LEU A 29 10.71 -3.23 -4.23
N VAL A 30 10.50 -4.48 -4.63
CA VAL A 30 11.54 -5.33 -5.21
C VAL A 30 12.07 -4.74 -6.52
N ALA A 31 11.19 -4.24 -7.39
CA ALA A 31 11.59 -3.63 -8.65
C ALA A 31 12.44 -2.37 -8.46
N ILE A 32 12.03 -1.46 -7.56
CA ILE A 32 12.80 -0.25 -7.22
C ILE A 32 14.17 -0.65 -6.71
N TYR A 33 14.22 -1.64 -5.84
CA TYR A 33 15.47 -2.14 -5.26
C TYR A 33 16.43 -2.68 -6.33
N VAL A 34 15.94 -3.55 -7.21
CA VAL A 34 16.74 -4.13 -8.33
C VAL A 34 17.25 -3.05 -9.26
N VAL A 35 16.45 -2.01 -9.54
CA VAL A 35 16.89 -0.89 -10.37
C VAL A 35 18.00 -0.11 -9.68
N LEU A 36 17.85 0.23 -8.40
CA LEU A 36 18.84 1.00 -7.65
C LEU A 36 20.16 0.24 -7.47
N SER A 37 20.11 -1.07 -7.21
CA SER A 37 21.31 -1.91 -7.09
C SER A 37 22.04 -2.12 -8.42
N SER A 38 21.37 -1.94 -9.55
CA SER A 38 21.97 -2.03 -10.89
C SER A 38 22.75 -0.78 -11.32
N LEU A 39 22.66 0.32 -10.56
CA LEU A 39 23.31 1.59 -10.90
C LEU A 39 24.84 1.54 -10.69
N PRO A 40 25.63 2.22 -11.55
CA PRO A 40 27.06 2.37 -11.33
C PRO A 40 27.34 3.10 -10.00
N ASN A 41 28.28 2.58 -9.19
CA ASN A 41 28.60 3.10 -7.86
C ASN A 41 27.44 3.00 -6.85
N ALA A 42 26.53 2.03 -7.00
CA ALA A 42 25.55 1.75 -5.96
C ALA A 42 26.26 1.52 -4.62
N PRO A 43 25.80 2.18 -3.53
CA PRO A 43 26.35 1.96 -2.20
C PRO A 43 26.40 0.47 -1.80
N SER A 44 27.39 0.08 -1.00
CA SER A 44 27.57 -1.32 -0.56
C SER A 44 26.42 -1.87 0.28
N TYR A 45 25.58 -1.02 0.88
CA TYR A 45 24.35 -1.46 1.55
C TYR A 45 23.33 -2.04 0.54
N PHE A 46 23.41 -1.68 -0.74
CA PHE A 46 22.65 -2.34 -1.81
C PHE A 46 23.21 -3.71 -2.20
N GLU A 47 24.46 -4.03 -1.83
CA GLU A 47 25.13 -5.29 -2.15
C GLU A 47 24.80 -6.42 -1.15
N LEU A 48 24.79 -6.14 0.16
CA LEU A 48 24.47 -7.15 1.20
C LEU A 48 23.02 -7.67 1.15
N MET A 49 22.13 -6.86 0.58
CA MET A 49 20.72 -7.20 0.36
C MET A 49 20.47 -7.81 -1.02
N GLN A 50 21.49 -8.12 -1.83
CA GLN A 50 21.33 -8.81 -3.13
C GLN A 50 20.62 -10.17 -3.01
N PHE A 51 20.62 -10.78 -1.82
CA PHE A 51 19.91 -12.03 -1.54
C PHE A 51 18.52 -11.85 -0.90
N THR A 52 18.05 -10.64 -0.55
CA THR A 52 16.89 -10.48 0.34
C THR A 52 15.57 -10.06 -0.33
N PRO A 53 15.42 -9.06 -1.22
CA PRO A 53 14.10 -8.71 -1.77
C PRO A 53 13.65 -9.63 -2.91
N VAL A 54 14.58 -10.09 -3.75
CA VAL A 54 14.24 -11.05 -4.82
C VAL A 54 13.88 -12.41 -4.23
N ALA A 55 14.55 -12.83 -3.14
CA ALA A 55 14.21 -14.07 -2.44
C ALA A 55 12.77 -14.06 -1.89
N VAL A 56 12.24 -12.89 -1.51
CA VAL A 56 10.81 -12.75 -1.13
C VAL A 56 9.88 -13.18 -2.27
N LEU A 57 10.23 -12.92 -3.53
CA LEU A 57 9.41 -13.34 -4.68
C LEU A 57 9.68 -14.80 -5.10
N VAL A 58 10.92 -15.26 -4.99
CA VAL A 58 11.34 -16.59 -5.47
C VAL A 58 11.07 -17.70 -4.46
N VAL A 59 11.04 -17.39 -3.17
CA VAL A 59 10.78 -18.35 -2.08
C VAL A 59 9.36 -18.15 -1.56
N PRO A 60 8.37 -18.97 -1.98
CA PRO A 60 6.96 -18.70 -1.69
C PRO A 60 6.61 -18.58 -0.20
N PRO A 61 7.17 -19.42 0.71
CA PRO A 61 6.92 -19.25 2.15
C PRO A 61 7.40 -17.91 2.70
N LEU A 62 8.57 -17.43 2.25
CA LEU A 62 9.12 -16.13 2.65
C LEU A 62 8.28 -14.99 2.08
N GLY A 63 7.88 -15.09 0.82
CA GLY A 63 6.96 -14.15 0.16
C GLY A 63 5.66 -13.98 0.91
N MET A 64 5.03 -15.10 1.28
CA MET A 64 3.78 -15.08 2.05
C MET A 64 3.97 -14.52 3.46
N PHE A 65 5.10 -14.80 4.11
CA PHE A 65 5.41 -14.21 5.41
C PHE A 65 5.53 -12.68 5.32
N VAL A 66 6.30 -12.15 4.36
CA VAL A 66 6.45 -10.69 4.18
C VAL A 66 5.13 -10.03 3.77
N TYR A 67 4.35 -10.68 2.90
CA TYR A 67 3.03 -10.22 2.51
C TYR A 67 2.08 -10.11 3.71
N PHE A 68 2.03 -11.16 4.54
CA PHE A 68 1.21 -11.16 5.75
C PHE A 68 1.69 -10.12 6.77
N LEU A 69 3.00 -10.01 6.99
CA LEU A 69 3.58 -9.01 7.88
C LEU A 69 3.21 -7.60 7.43
N THR A 70 3.33 -7.32 6.13
CA THR A 70 2.94 -6.03 5.54
C THR A 70 1.47 -5.74 5.81
N ILE A 71 0.58 -6.71 5.57
CA ILE A 71 -0.86 -6.58 5.84
C ILE A 71 -1.13 -6.19 7.30
N VAL A 72 -0.47 -6.86 8.25
CA VAL A 72 -0.64 -6.62 9.68
C VAL A 72 -0.16 -5.22 10.06
N VAL A 73 1.00 -4.83 9.55
CA VAL A 73 1.69 -3.60 9.92
C VAL A 73 1.06 -2.36 9.28
N THR A 74 0.48 -2.47 8.06
CA THR A 74 -0.17 -1.35 7.36
C THR A 74 -1.70 -1.36 7.46
N GLY A 75 -2.29 -2.42 8.00
CA GLY A 75 -3.73 -2.66 7.97
C GLY A 75 -4.54 -1.61 8.71
N MET A 76 -4.09 -1.20 9.90
CA MET A 76 -4.81 -0.23 10.72
C MET A 76 -4.82 1.16 10.06
N GLN A 77 -3.68 1.61 9.57
CA GLN A 77 -3.50 2.89 8.88
C GLN A 77 -4.33 2.93 7.60
N THR A 78 -4.28 1.86 6.81
CA THR A 78 -5.03 1.76 5.56
C THR A 78 -6.54 1.73 5.81
N LEU A 79 -6.99 1.03 6.86
CA LEU A 79 -8.40 1.01 7.26
C LEU A 79 -8.87 2.43 7.62
N VAL A 80 -8.10 3.17 8.42
CA VAL A 80 -8.43 4.55 8.79
C VAL A 80 -8.54 5.43 7.54
N PHE A 81 -7.56 5.37 6.64
CA PHE A 81 -7.60 6.16 5.40
C PHE A 81 -8.74 5.76 4.48
N ALA A 82 -9.05 4.46 4.36
CA ALA A 82 -10.19 3.98 3.59
C ALA A 82 -11.51 4.50 4.17
N LEU A 83 -11.70 4.44 5.49
CA LEU A 83 -12.90 4.97 6.14
C LEU A 83 -13.06 6.48 5.92
N ILE A 84 -11.97 7.25 6.02
CA ILE A 84 -11.96 8.68 5.70
C ILE A 84 -12.35 8.90 4.23
N ALA A 85 -11.73 8.18 3.30
CA ALA A 85 -12.02 8.30 1.88
C ALA A 85 -13.48 7.98 1.55
N GLU A 86 -14.04 6.93 2.15
CA GLU A 86 -15.44 6.54 1.96
C GLU A 86 -16.42 7.54 2.58
N PHE A 87 -16.16 8.01 3.81
CA PHE A 87 -17.07 8.90 4.52
C PHE A 87 -17.18 10.27 3.83
N PHE A 88 -16.04 10.81 3.42
CA PHE A 88 -15.95 12.09 2.72
C PHE A 88 -16.11 11.96 1.20
N SER A 89 -16.27 10.75 0.66
CA SER A 89 -16.35 10.48 -0.79
C SER A 89 -15.15 11.07 -1.55
N LEU A 90 -13.95 10.93 -0.99
CA LEU A 90 -12.71 11.41 -1.59
C LEU A 90 -12.33 10.48 -2.73
N ARG A 91 -12.45 10.95 -3.97
CA ARG A 91 -12.17 10.14 -5.19
C ARG A 91 -10.86 10.49 -5.89
N SER A 92 -10.17 11.52 -5.39
CA SER A 92 -8.92 12.00 -5.99
C SER A 92 -7.85 10.91 -5.92
N PHE A 93 -7.20 10.64 -7.05
CA PHE A 93 -6.14 9.64 -7.12
C PHE A 93 -4.92 10.06 -6.29
N TRP A 94 -4.55 11.35 -6.32
CA TRP A 94 -3.42 11.89 -5.55
C TRP A 94 -3.54 11.63 -4.05
N LEU A 95 -4.77 11.71 -3.51
CA LEU A 95 -5.01 11.44 -2.09
C LEU A 95 -4.75 9.97 -1.74
N HIS A 96 -5.19 9.04 -2.58
CA HIS A 96 -4.98 7.61 -2.34
C HIS A 96 -3.52 7.20 -2.52
N VAL A 97 -2.84 7.80 -3.49
CA VAL A 97 -1.38 7.66 -3.66
C VAL A 97 -0.68 8.12 -2.39
N LEU A 98 -1.02 9.31 -1.87
CA LEU A 98 -0.45 9.83 -0.63
C LEU A 98 -0.77 8.93 0.58
N PHE A 99 -2.02 8.45 0.71
CA PHE A 99 -2.40 7.53 1.78
C PHE A 99 -1.60 6.23 1.74
N GLY A 100 -1.34 5.68 0.56
CA GLY A 100 -0.48 4.49 0.41
C GLY A 100 0.95 4.75 0.87
N GLY A 101 1.54 5.88 0.47
CA GLY A 101 2.88 6.27 0.91
C GLY A 101 2.98 6.49 2.42
N VAL A 102 1.99 7.19 3.00
CA VAL A 102 1.95 7.44 4.45
C VAL A 102 1.71 6.15 5.24
N ALA A 103 0.84 5.26 4.77
CA ALA A 103 0.61 3.97 5.41
C ALA A 103 1.88 3.09 5.39
N ALA A 104 2.61 3.07 4.28
CA ALA A 104 3.88 2.36 4.17
C ALA A 104 4.96 2.95 5.09
N ALA A 105 5.10 4.28 5.11
CA ALA A 105 6.02 4.96 6.02
C ALA A 105 5.72 4.67 7.49
N ALA A 106 4.45 4.81 7.89
CA ALA A 106 4.00 4.52 9.24
C ALA A 106 4.25 3.05 9.60
N GLY A 107 4.00 2.13 8.67
CA GLY A 107 4.28 0.71 8.85
C GLY A 107 5.77 0.44 9.08
N PHE A 108 6.64 1.06 8.30
CA PHE A 108 8.09 0.94 8.49
C PHE A 108 8.55 1.47 9.85
N MET A 109 8.07 2.65 10.26
CA MET A 109 8.39 3.23 11.57
C MET A 109 7.88 2.37 12.74
N LEU A 110 6.79 1.62 12.58
CA LEU A 110 6.31 0.67 13.59
C LEU A 110 7.21 -0.55 13.71
N LEU A 111 7.72 -1.06 12.59
CA LEU A 111 8.67 -2.19 12.59
C LEU A 111 10.05 -1.77 13.10
N TRP A 112 10.44 -0.52 12.83
CA TRP A 112 11.76 0.00 13.16
C TRP A 112 11.68 1.39 13.81
N PRO A 113 11.37 1.49 15.11
CA PRO A 113 11.19 2.77 15.79
C PRO A 113 12.46 3.63 15.88
N ASP A 114 13.64 3.00 15.96
CA ASP A 114 14.94 3.69 16.02
C ASP A 114 15.48 4.10 14.64
N ALA A 115 14.61 4.13 13.62
CA ALA A 115 14.98 4.49 12.25
C ALA A 115 15.54 5.93 12.06
N PRO A 116 15.15 6.97 12.82
CA PRO A 116 15.60 8.34 12.58
C PRO A 116 17.11 8.58 12.78
N ASP A 117 17.77 7.74 13.58
CA ASP A 117 19.15 7.95 14.02
C ASP A 117 20.21 7.40 13.05
N ASP A 118 19.78 6.76 11.95
CA ASP A 118 20.66 6.11 10.96
C ASP A 118 20.49 6.71 9.55
N PRO A 119 21.52 7.36 8.98
CA PRO A 119 21.48 7.94 7.63
C PRO A 119 21.10 6.95 6.53
N GLU A 120 21.50 5.68 6.63
CA GLU A 120 21.20 4.66 5.60
C GLU A 120 19.71 4.33 5.57
N ARG A 121 19.01 4.46 6.70
CA ARG A 121 17.58 4.16 6.81
C ARG A 121 16.66 5.20 6.18
N TRP A 122 17.14 6.41 5.93
CA TRP A 122 16.38 7.40 5.17
C TRP A 122 16.22 6.98 3.70
N ALA A 123 17.20 6.25 3.15
CA ALA A 123 17.09 5.68 1.81
C ALA A 123 16.04 4.55 1.76
N ASP A 124 16.07 3.63 2.73
CA ASP A 124 15.07 2.55 2.84
C ASP A 124 13.66 3.10 3.02
N LEU A 125 13.49 4.09 3.89
CA LEU A 125 12.21 4.77 4.06
C LEU A 125 11.72 5.38 2.75
N GLY A 126 12.62 6.04 1.99
CA GLY A 126 12.29 6.59 0.67
C GLY A 126 11.82 5.53 -0.33
N ILE A 127 12.48 4.38 -0.37
CA ILE A 127 12.13 3.24 -1.23
C ILE A 127 10.76 2.66 -0.82
N ILE A 128 10.52 2.49 0.47
CA ILE A 128 9.26 1.98 1.02
C ILE A 128 8.11 2.95 0.76
N VAL A 129 8.32 4.25 0.95
CA VAL A 129 7.34 5.28 0.59
C VAL A 129 7.01 5.18 -0.88
N ALA A 130 8.01 5.12 -1.77
CA ALA A 130 7.80 5.02 -3.21
C ALA A 130 6.98 3.77 -3.59
N ALA A 131 7.27 2.62 -3.00
CA ALA A 131 6.46 1.40 -3.16
C ALA A 131 5.02 1.58 -2.63
N GLY A 132 4.86 2.26 -1.48
CA GLY A 132 3.57 2.63 -0.92
C GLY A 132 2.75 3.56 -1.81
N LEU A 133 3.39 4.50 -2.51
CA LEU A 133 2.73 5.37 -3.49
C LEU A 133 2.15 4.54 -4.65
N VAL A 134 2.90 3.55 -5.15
CA VAL A 134 2.44 2.61 -6.18
C VAL A 134 1.27 1.77 -5.67
N ALA A 135 1.35 1.26 -4.45
CA ALA A 135 0.24 0.54 -3.81
C ALA A 135 -1.02 1.41 -3.71
N GLY A 136 -0.88 2.67 -3.26
CA GLY A 136 -1.97 3.64 -3.16
C GLY A 136 -2.62 3.94 -4.51
N PHE A 137 -1.82 4.02 -5.59
CA PHE A 137 -2.33 4.14 -6.95
C PHE A 137 -3.16 2.92 -7.36
N VAL A 138 -2.64 1.72 -7.13
CA VAL A 138 -3.34 0.45 -7.46
C VAL A 138 -4.64 0.32 -6.67
N TYR A 139 -4.62 0.66 -5.37
CA TYR A 139 -5.82 0.70 -4.54
C TYR A 139 -6.87 1.64 -5.13
N TRP A 140 -6.46 2.83 -5.58
CA TRP A 140 -7.37 3.78 -6.21
C TRP A 140 -8.03 3.21 -7.48
N LEU A 141 -7.27 2.50 -8.32
CA LEU A 141 -7.79 1.88 -9.54
C LEU A 141 -8.91 0.88 -9.25
N ILE A 142 -8.80 0.14 -8.14
CA ILE A 142 -9.72 -0.95 -7.78
C ILE A 142 -10.91 -0.44 -6.96
N ALA A 143 -10.64 0.33 -5.90
CA ALA A 143 -11.64 0.74 -4.94
C ALA A 143 -11.83 2.26 -4.90
N GLY A 144 -10.76 3.06 -4.96
CA GLY A 144 -10.82 4.50 -4.67
C GLY A 144 -11.62 5.37 -5.66
N ARG A 145 -11.77 4.96 -6.93
CA ARG A 145 -12.54 5.72 -7.95
C ARG A 145 -14.00 5.92 -7.58
N ASP A 146 -14.61 4.89 -6.98
CA ASP A 146 -16.02 4.89 -6.61
C ASP A 146 -16.21 5.16 -5.11
N ALA A 147 -15.23 5.79 -4.44
CA ALA A 147 -15.32 6.12 -3.03
C ALA A 147 -16.55 6.96 -2.70
N GLY A 148 -17.25 6.56 -1.64
CA GLY A 148 -18.47 7.19 -1.17
C GLY A 148 -19.63 6.23 -1.00
N PHE A 149 -20.38 6.42 0.10
CA PHE A 149 -21.66 5.75 0.32
C PHE A 149 -22.87 6.43 -0.36
N ARG A 150 -22.66 7.46 -1.21
CA ARG A 150 -23.70 8.19 -1.94
C ARG A 150 -23.66 7.72 -3.43
N ARG A 151 -24.65 7.05 -4.09
CA ARG A 151 -26.12 7.24 -4.26
C ARG A 151 -26.73 6.12 -5.18
N PRO A 152 -28.07 6.01 -5.43
CA PRO A 152 -29.12 7.04 -5.36
C PRO A 152 -30.28 6.79 -4.37
N LEU A 153 -30.63 7.84 -3.62
CA LEU A 153 -31.87 7.97 -2.84
C LEU A 153 -32.95 8.78 -3.59
N ILE A 154 -32.69 9.22 -4.83
CA ILE A 154 -33.58 10.14 -5.59
C ILE A 154 -34.24 9.47 -6.81
N GLU A 155 -33.99 8.19 -7.09
CA GLU A 155 -34.65 7.48 -8.20
C GLU A 155 -36.05 6.94 -7.84
N ARG A 156 -36.67 7.45 -6.77
CA ARG A 156 -38.03 7.04 -6.33
C ARG A 156 -39.04 8.18 -6.22
N LEU A 157 -38.71 9.39 -6.70
CA LEU A 157 -39.62 10.55 -6.65
C LEU A 157 -39.64 11.37 -7.95
N GLY A 158 -39.36 10.76 -9.10
CA GLY A 158 -39.57 11.35 -10.42
C GLY A 158 -40.34 10.39 -11.30
#